data_AF-A0A0X3XPB0-F1
#
_entry.id   AF-A0A0X3XPB0-F1
#
_cell.length_a   1.000
_cell.length_b   1.000
_cell.length_c   1.000
_cell.angle_alpha   90.00
_cell.angle_beta   90.00
_cell.angle_gamma   90.00
#
_symmetry.space_group_name_H-M   'P 1'
#
loop_
_entity.id
_entity.type
_entity.pdbx_description
1 polymer ?
#
loop_
_entity_poly.entity_id
_entity_poly.type
_entity_poly.pdbx_seq_one_letter_code
_entity_poly.pdbx_strand_id
1 'polypeptide(L)'
;MDSDPAVLKSEGYTMFSAGADFAKAVKALQTGLTALEKGDTPPWGDDDIGEKFGVVYEGLRDGMYESMGSLAERIAGMGVAFTKMGLAHEQNEAEQDAIWRDTMADYDGQVKVPSGVAQGQLHTRPSN
;
A
#
# COMPACT_ATOMS: atom_id res chain seq x y z
N MET A 1 -8.53 17.36 -5.06
CA MET A 1 -8.68 16.56 -3.83
C MET A 1 -7.25 16.24 -3.42
N ASP A 2 -6.68 17.03 -2.51
CA ASP A 2 -5.33 16.75 -2.01
C ASP A 2 -5.41 15.49 -1.15
N SER A 3 -4.52 14.54 -1.44
CA SER A 3 -4.44 13.30 -0.68
C SER A 3 -3.49 13.54 0.48
N ASP A 4 -4.01 13.60 1.71
CA ASP A 4 -3.18 13.83 2.90
C ASP A 4 -2.07 12.75 2.98
N PRO A 5 -0.78 13.12 2.95
CA PRO A 5 0.33 12.18 2.98
C PRO A 5 0.33 11.27 4.21
N ALA A 6 -0.13 11.78 5.36
CA ALA A 6 -0.23 11.00 6.59
C ALA A 6 -1.30 9.90 6.45
N VAL A 7 -2.43 10.23 5.82
CA VAL A 7 -3.49 9.25 5.53
C VAL A 7 -2.98 8.19 4.55
N LEU A 8 -2.29 8.57 3.48
CA LEU A 8 -1.74 7.62 2.51
C LEU A 8 -0.75 6.62 3.15
N LYS A 9 0.12 7.10 4.04
CA LYS A 9 1.05 6.22 4.77
C LYS A 9 0.33 5.31 5.78
N SER A 10 -0.66 5.85 6.50
CA SER A 10 -1.47 5.08 7.46
C SER A 10 -2.25 3.96 6.77
N GLU A 11 -3.00 4.29 5.72
CA GLU A 11 -3.76 3.32 4.92
C GLU A 11 -2.83 2.33 4.22
N GLY A 12 -1.69 2.81 3.72
CA GLY A 12 -0.66 1.95 3.15
C GLY A 12 -0.13 0.91 4.15
N TYR A 13 0.14 1.32 5.38
CA TYR A 13 0.57 0.40 6.44
C TYR A 13 -0.52 -0.60 6.84
N THR A 14 -1.76 -0.13 6.99
CA THR A 14 -2.92 -0.99 7.32
C THR A 14 -3.12 -2.05 6.25
N MET A 15 -3.09 -1.66 4.98
CA MET A 15 -3.30 -2.56 3.86
C MET A 15 -2.14 -3.54 3.69
N PHE A 16 -0.91 -3.08 3.89
CA PHE A 16 0.26 -3.97 3.93
C PHE A 16 0.14 -5.03 5.03
N SER A 17 -0.23 -4.60 6.24
CA SER A 17 -0.40 -5.49 7.39
C SER A 17 -1.51 -6.51 7.15
N ALA A 18 -2.65 -6.08 6.60
CA ALA A 18 -3.75 -6.96 6.23
C ALA A 18 -3.32 -8.02 5.19
N GLY A 19 -2.57 -7.62 4.16
CA GLY A 19 -2.03 -8.56 3.17
C GLY A 19 -1.05 -9.57 3.79
N ALA A 20 -0.18 -9.11 4.68
CA ALA A 20 0.77 -9.98 5.38
C ALA A 20 0.08 -10.97 6.33
N ASP A 21 -0.94 -10.54 7.07
CA ASP A 21 -1.70 -11.41 7.96
C ASP A 21 -2.56 -12.40 7.18
N PHE A 22 -3.16 -11.98 6.06
CA PHE A 22 -3.83 -12.89 5.15
C PHE A 22 -2.87 -13.94 4.59
N ALA A 23 -1.65 -13.56 4.18
CA ALA A 23 -0.62 -14.50 3.73
C ALA A 23 -0.28 -15.55 4.81
N LYS A 24 -0.16 -15.12 6.08
CA LYS A 24 0.09 -16.04 7.20
C LYS A 24 -1.08 -17.01 7.39
N ALA A 25 -2.31 -16.53 7.32
CA ALA A 25 -3.50 -17.38 7.43
C ALA A 25 -3.57 -18.41 6.29
N VAL A 26 -3.29 -18.00 5.05
CA VAL A 26 -3.21 -18.88 3.88
C VAL A 26 -2.15 -19.96 4.09
N LYS A 27 -0.97 -19.58 4.57
CA LYS A 27 0.11 -20.53 4.86
C LYS A 27 -0.24 -21.52 5.97
N ALA A 28 -0.95 -21.06 7.00
CA ALA A 28 -1.44 -21.93 8.06
C ALA A 28 -2.48 -22.94 7.53
N LEU A 29 -3.42 -22.48 6.68
CA LEU A 29 -4.38 -23.35 6.00
C LEU A 29 -3.68 -24.39 5.13
N GLN A 30 -2.75 -23.98 4.27
CA GLN A 30 -1.93 -24.85 3.42
C GLN A 30 -1.23 -25.94 4.24
N THR A 31 -0.57 -25.53 5.32
CA THR A 31 0.16 -26.45 6.20
C THR A 31 -0.80 -27.45 6.86
N GLY A 32 -1.97 -26.99 7.31
CA GLY A 32 -2.98 -27.83 7.93
C GLY A 32 -3.54 -28.87 6.97
N LEU A 33 -3.93 -28.47 5.77
CA LEU A 33 -4.46 -29.38 4.74
C LEU A 33 -3.41 -30.40 4.29
N THR A 34 -2.18 -29.95 4.01
CA THR A 34 -1.06 -30.85 3.66
C THR A 34 -0.75 -31.85 4.78
N ALA A 35 -0.97 -31.48 6.04
CA ALA A 35 -0.77 -32.40 7.16
C ALA A 35 -1.83 -33.52 7.21
N LEU A 36 -3.06 -33.26 6.74
CA LEU A 36 -4.12 -34.27 6.64
C LEU A 36 -3.84 -35.33 5.56
N GLU A 37 -2.97 -35.00 4.60
CA GLU A 37 -2.58 -35.87 3.49
C GLU A 37 -1.43 -36.83 3.83
N LYS A 38 -0.90 -36.77 5.06
CA LYS A 38 0.21 -37.64 5.49
C LYS A 38 -0.32 -39.03 5.88
N GLY A 39 0.03 -40.04 5.09
CA GLY A 39 -0.26 -41.46 5.38
C GLY A 39 -0.04 -42.36 4.16
N ASP A 40 -0.16 -43.68 4.35
CA ASP A 40 -0.04 -44.68 3.26
C ASP A 40 -1.31 -44.77 2.41
N THR A 41 -2.43 -44.24 2.90
CA THR A 41 -3.71 -44.20 2.20
C THR A 41 -4.10 -42.74 1.95
N PRO A 42 -4.51 -42.37 0.72
CA PRO A 42 -5.03 -41.04 0.45
C PRO A 42 -6.15 -40.70 1.44
N PRO A 43 -6.31 -39.43 1.87
CA PRO A 43 -7.27 -39.07 2.90
C PRO A 43 -8.74 -39.28 2.50
N TRP A 44 -9.00 -39.55 1.22
CA TRP A 44 -10.31 -39.88 0.65
C TRP A 44 -10.48 -41.35 0.25
N GLY A 45 -9.53 -42.23 0.59
CA GLY A 45 -9.57 -43.67 0.27
C GLY A 45 -8.83 -44.03 -1.02
N ASP A 46 -8.55 -45.33 -1.19
CA ASP A 46 -7.90 -45.90 -2.38
C ASP A 46 -8.90 -46.52 -3.38
N ASP A 47 -10.20 -46.39 -3.11
CA ASP A 47 -11.26 -46.89 -3.97
C ASP A 47 -11.50 -45.95 -5.17
N ASP A 48 -12.19 -46.43 -6.20
CA ASP A 48 -12.47 -45.67 -7.44
C ASP A 48 -13.17 -44.33 -7.16
N ILE A 49 -13.99 -44.26 -6.09
CA ILE A 49 -14.65 -43.02 -5.67
C ILE A 49 -13.65 -42.07 -5.00
N GLY A 50 -12.82 -42.59 -4.09
CA GLY A 50 -11.73 -41.85 -3.47
C GLY A 50 -10.80 -41.24 -4.52
N GLU A 51 -10.29 -42.03 -5.46
CA GLU A 51 -9.36 -41.55 -6.51
C GLU A 51 -9.96 -40.37 -7.31
N LYS A 52 -11.21 -40.50 -7.77
CA LYS A 52 -11.91 -39.43 -8.51
C LYS A 52 -12.10 -38.17 -7.68
N PHE A 53 -12.45 -38.34 -6.41
CA PHE A 53 -12.57 -37.20 -5.49
C PHE A 53 -11.22 -36.52 -5.28
N GLY A 54 -10.15 -37.29 -5.09
CA GLY A 54 -8.79 -36.80 -4.94
C GLY A 54 -8.34 -35.90 -6.06
N VAL A 55 -8.50 -36.34 -7.32
CA VAL A 55 -8.12 -35.53 -8.50
C VAL A 55 -8.81 -34.17 -8.51
N VAL A 56 -10.11 -34.13 -8.21
CA VAL A 56 -10.88 -32.87 -8.17
C VAL A 56 -10.46 -32.02 -6.97
N TYR A 57 -10.30 -32.63 -5.80
CA TYR A 57 -9.91 -31.95 -4.56
C TYR A 57 -8.53 -31.32 -4.70
N GLU A 58 -7.53 -32.06 -5.16
CA GLU A 58 -6.16 -31.57 -5.34
C GLU A 58 -6.10 -30.41 -6.32
N GLY A 59 -6.79 -30.51 -7.46
CA GLY A 59 -6.86 -29.41 -8.43
C GLY A 59 -7.51 -28.15 -7.86
N LEU A 60 -8.61 -28.29 -7.10
CA LEU A 60 -9.25 -27.15 -6.45
C LEU A 60 -8.37 -26.55 -5.34
N ARG A 61 -7.76 -27.41 -4.53
CA ARG A 61 -6.86 -27.04 -3.41
C ARG A 61 -5.67 -26.26 -3.95
N ASP A 62 -5.01 -26.75 -4.99
CA ASP A 62 -3.81 -26.13 -5.55
C ASP A 62 -4.15 -24.79 -6.21
N GLY A 63 -5.27 -24.71 -6.96
CA GLY A 63 -5.77 -23.45 -7.49
C GLY A 63 -6.14 -22.43 -6.38
N MET A 64 -6.69 -22.91 -5.27
CA MET A 64 -6.95 -22.07 -4.10
C MET A 64 -5.64 -21.55 -3.48
N TYR A 65 -4.61 -22.39 -3.37
CA TYR A 65 -3.30 -21.99 -2.83
C TYR A 65 -2.65 -20.89 -3.66
N GLU A 66 -2.65 -21.04 -4.98
CA GLU A 66 -2.10 -20.03 -5.89
C GLU A 66 -2.90 -18.73 -5.86
N SER A 67 -4.23 -18.82 -5.96
CA SER A 67 -5.11 -17.65 -6.01
C SER A 67 -5.09 -16.84 -4.71
N MET A 68 -5.12 -17.50 -3.56
CA MET A 68 -5.04 -16.83 -2.26
C MET A 68 -3.65 -16.24 -2.00
N GLY A 69 -2.57 -16.93 -2.41
CA GLY A 69 -1.22 -16.39 -2.35
C GLY A 69 -1.08 -15.11 -3.18
N SER A 70 -1.55 -15.14 -4.43
CA SER A 70 -1.53 -13.96 -5.32
C SER A 70 -2.38 -12.81 -4.77
N LEU A 71 -3.54 -13.11 -4.17
CA LEU A 71 -4.37 -12.10 -3.54
C LEU A 71 -3.64 -11.42 -2.37
N ALA A 72 -2.98 -12.20 -1.51
CA ALA A 72 -2.20 -11.67 -0.40
C ALA A 72 -1.10 -10.70 -0.86
N GLU A 73 -0.35 -11.08 -1.91
CA GLU A 73 0.69 -10.25 -2.51
C GLU A 73 0.13 -8.95 -3.09
N ARG A 74 -1.01 -9.01 -3.78
CA ARG A 74 -1.66 -7.82 -4.35
C ARG A 74 -2.13 -6.85 -3.26
N ILE A 75 -2.71 -7.37 -2.17
CA ILE A 75 -3.13 -6.54 -1.03
C ILE A 75 -1.91 -5.87 -0.39
N ALA A 76 -0.86 -6.64 -0.10
CA ALA A 76 0.36 -6.08 0.46
C ALA A 76 1.02 -5.04 -0.48
N GLY A 77 1.03 -5.33 -1.79
CA GLY A 77 1.55 -4.44 -2.83
C GLY A 77 0.81 -3.11 -2.94
N MET A 78 -0.53 -3.11 -2.81
CA MET A 78 -1.31 -1.87 -2.74
C MET A 78 -0.93 -1.04 -1.51
N GLY A 79 -0.70 -1.69 -0.37
CA GLY A 79 -0.19 -1.01 0.83
C GLY A 79 1.16 -0.32 0.61
N VAL A 80 2.11 -1.02 -0.05
CA VAL A 80 3.40 -0.43 -0.44
C VAL A 80 3.23 0.76 -1.38
N ALA A 81 2.30 0.68 -2.34
CA ALA A 81 2.05 1.75 -3.29
C ALA A 81 1.52 3.02 -2.61
N PHE A 82 0.56 2.91 -1.69
CA PHE A 82 0.04 4.05 -0.93
C PHE A 82 1.10 4.68 -0.03
N THR A 83 1.90 3.87 0.67
CA THR A 83 3.01 4.39 1.48
C THR A 83 4.03 5.16 0.63
N LYS A 84 4.38 4.64 -0.56
CA LYS A 84 5.26 5.34 -1.51
C LYS A 84 4.66 6.65 -2.00
N MET A 85 3.35 6.68 -2.26
CA MET A 85 2.66 7.89 -2.69
C MET A 85 2.67 8.96 -1.60
N GLY A 86 2.41 8.59 -0.34
CA GLY A 86 2.50 9.52 0.79
C GLY A 86 3.91 10.08 0.98
N LEU A 87 4.95 9.23 0.86
CA LEU A 87 6.34 9.69 0.94
C LEU A 87 6.70 10.66 -0.19
N ALA A 88 6.28 10.37 -1.42
CA ALA A 88 6.53 11.23 -2.57
C ALA A 88 5.85 12.60 -2.43
N HIS A 89 4.66 12.65 -1.83
CA HIS A 89 3.95 13.90 -1.59
C HIS A 89 4.69 14.78 -0.56
N GLU A 90 5.14 14.21 0.56
CA GLU A 90 5.94 14.94 1.56
C GLU A 90 7.26 15.47 0.99
N GLN A 91 7.94 14.68 0.16
CA GLN A 91 9.17 15.10 -0.50
C GLN A 91 8.92 16.25 -1.48
N ASN A 92 7.89 16.14 -2.32
CA ASN A 92 7.54 17.19 -3.28
C ASN A 92 7.14 18.49 -2.59
N GLU A 93 6.43 18.44 -1.45
CA GLU A 93 6.10 19.63 -0.67
C GLU A 93 7.35 20.28 -0.08
N ALA A 94 8.24 19.48 0.53
CA ALA A 94 9.49 19.99 1.10
C ALA A 94 10.41 20.61 0.04
N GLU A 95 10.50 20.01 -1.15
CA GLU A 95 11.26 20.55 -2.28
C GLU A 95 10.67 21.87 -2.79
N GLN A 96 9.35 21.95 -2.94
CA GLN A 96 8.68 23.19 -3.35
C GLN A 96 8.83 24.31 -2.32
N ASP A 97 8.72 24.00 -1.02
CA ASP A 97 8.95 24.95 0.06
C ASP A 97 10.39 25.47 0.06
N ALA A 98 11.37 24.61 -0.20
CA ALA A 98 12.78 25.00 -0.32
C ALA A 98 13.00 25.93 -1.52
N ILE A 99 12.47 25.59 -2.69
CA ILE A 99 12.54 26.43 -3.89
C ILE A 99 11.87 27.78 -3.64
N TRP A 100 10.70 27.80 -2.98
CA TRP A 100 10.00 29.03 -2.64
C TRP A 100 10.80 29.92 -1.69
N ARG A 101 11.39 29.35 -0.65
CA ARG A 101 12.24 30.08 0.31
C ARG A 101 13.47 30.67 -0.36
N ASP A 102 14.13 29.90 -1.21
CA ASP A 102 15.31 30.34 -1.97
C ASP A 102 14.93 31.48 -2.94
N THR A 103 13.86 31.27 -3.72
CA THR A 103 13.30 32.30 -4.61
C THR A 103 12.96 33.57 -3.83
N MET A 104 12.26 33.47 -2.69
CA MET A 104 11.88 34.65 -1.89
C MET A 104 13.09 35.35 -1.26
N ALA A 105 14.12 34.62 -0.83
CA ALA A 105 15.35 35.21 -0.31
C ALA A 105 16.07 36.07 -1.36
N ASP A 106 16.03 35.68 -2.64
CA ASP A 106 16.56 36.48 -3.74
C ASP A 106 15.79 37.79 -3.98
N TYR A 107 14.49 37.82 -3.65
CA TYR A 107 13.62 38.99 -3.81
C TYR A 107 13.52 39.88 -2.55
N ASP A 108 13.92 39.40 -1.37
CA ASP A 108 13.82 40.10 -0.08
C ASP A 108 14.77 41.32 0.07
N GLY A 109 15.46 41.70 -1.00
CA GLY A 109 16.33 42.89 -1.06
C GLY A 109 16.13 43.80 -2.27
N GLN A 110 15.24 43.48 -3.22
CA GLN A 110 15.21 44.17 -4.53
C GLN A 110 13.92 44.93 -4.86
N VAL A 111 12.93 45.03 -3.96
CA VAL A 111 11.74 45.86 -4.24
C VAL A 111 11.99 47.31 -3.83
N LYS A 112 12.67 48.07 -4.71
CA LYS A 112 12.68 49.53 -4.62
C LYS A 112 11.39 50.05 -5.26
N VAL A 113 10.34 50.21 -4.45
CA VAL A 113 9.09 50.83 -4.91
C VAL A 113 9.40 52.25 -5.40
N PRO A 114 9.06 52.62 -6.65
CA PRO A 114 9.17 53.99 -7.12
C PRO A 114 8.35 54.91 -6.22
N SER A 115 8.90 56.06 -5.83
CA SER A 115 8.13 57.06 -5.06
C SER A 115 6.87 57.47 -5.83
N GLY A 116 5.69 57.13 -5.30
CA GLY A 116 4.40 57.56 -5.83
C GLY A 116 3.33 56.47 -6.00
N VAL A 117 3.66 55.18 -5.83
CA VAL A 117 2.65 54.10 -5.88
C VAL A 117 2.03 53.91 -4.49
N ALA A 118 0.70 53.96 -4.42
CA ALA A 118 -0.07 53.77 -3.19
C ALA A 118 0.31 52.45 -2.51
N GLN A 119 0.58 52.51 -1.20
CA GLN A 119 0.88 51.35 -0.37
C GLN A 119 -0.33 50.42 -0.29
N GLY A 120 -0.38 49.42 -1.16
CA GLY A 120 -1.27 48.27 -0.97
C GLY A 120 -0.62 47.28 -0.02
N GLN A 121 -1.16 47.13 1.20
CA GLN A 121 -0.75 46.08 2.12
C GLN A 121 -1.08 44.71 1.51
N LEU A 122 -0.06 43.94 1.15
CA LEU A 122 -0.21 42.51 0.90
C LEU A 122 -0.72 41.86 2.20
N HIS A 123 -2.00 41.49 2.21
CA HIS A 123 -2.55 40.71 3.30
C HIS A 123 -1.95 39.31 3.24
N THR A 124 -1.06 38.99 4.17
CA THR A 124 -0.65 37.62 4.46
C THR A 124 -1.88 36.82 4.86
N ARG A 125 -2.13 35.71 4.16
CA ARG A 125 -3.28 34.82 4.42
C ARG A 125 -3.22 34.35 5.89
N PRO A 126 -4.29 34.49 6.68
CA PRO A 126 -4.29 34.04 8.06
C PRO A 126 -4.14 32.52 8.11
N SER A 127 -3.26 32.06 8.99
CA SER A 127 -3.09 30.66 9.36
C SER A 127 -4.36 30.20 10.09
N ASN A 128 -5.01 29.17 9.56
CA ASN A 128 -5.98 28.35 10.31
C ASN A 128 -5.25 27.14 10.88
#